data_AF-A0A7T8KG27-F1
#
_entry.id   AF-A0A7T8KG27-F1
#
_cell.length_a   1.000
_cell.length_b   1.000
_cell.length_c   1.000
_cell.angle_alpha   90.00
_cell.angle_beta   90.00
_cell.angle_gamma   90.00
#
_symmetry.space_group_name_H-M   'P 1'
#
loop_
_entity.id
_entity.type
_entity.pdbx_description
1 polymer ?
#
loop_
_entity_poly.entity_id
_entity_poly.type
_entity_poly.pdbx_seq_one_letter_code
_entity_poly.pdbx_strand_id
1 'polypeptide(L)'
;MPTTIKAAIKKWEEASGQKAGEAMEIKLIGVYPPIEKMEGPFHLLINCEKLSLSTNMISSIANLNAFKSLKVLSLGRNHIKSLQGIEGVSESLEQLWISYNQIEKAEAHTKSTEAPSALHGA
;
A
#
# COMPACT_ATOMS: atom_id res chain seq x y z
N MET A 1 14.19 -6.27 16.66
CA MET A 1 14.34 -5.77 15.27
C MET A 1 13.12 -6.23 14.50
N PRO A 2 12.33 -5.33 13.88
CA PRO A 2 11.19 -5.70 13.06
C PRO A 2 11.63 -6.53 11.84
N THR A 3 10.72 -7.34 11.30
CA THR A 3 11.01 -8.12 10.09
C THR A 3 10.98 -7.21 8.87
N THR A 4 12.02 -7.28 8.04
CA THR A 4 12.02 -6.58 6.74
C THR A 4 11.16 -7.34 5.73
N ILE A 5 10.55 -6.64 4.77
CA ILE A 5 9.79 -7.31 3.70
C ILE A 5 10.67 -8.30 2.94
N LYS A 6 11.96 -7.99 2.72
CA LYS A 6 12.91 -8.92 2.10
C LYS A 6 12.99 -10.25 2.86
N ALA A 7 13.11 -10.20 4.19
CA ALA A 7 13.18 -11.38 5.02
C ALA A 7 11.84 -12.13 5.06
N ALA A 8 10.72 -11.41 5.09
CA ALA A 8 9.38 -11.99 5.05
C ALA A 8 9.11 -12.71 3.71
N ILE A 9 9.50 -12.11 2.59
CA ILE A 9 9.42 -12.74 1.26
C ILE A 9 10.23 -14.02 1.23
N LYS A 10 11.49 -14.00 1.69
CA LYS A 10 12.32 -15.20 1.69
C LYS A 10 11.69 -16.36 2.47
N LYS A 11 11.15 -16.08 3.67
CA LYS A 11 10.41 -17.07 4.47
C LYS A 11 9.15 -17.56 3.76
N TRP A 12 8.45 -16.65 3.08
CA TRP A 12 7.27 -17.00 2.29
C TRP A 12 7.62 -17.89 1.09
N GLU A 13 8.73 -17.65 0.41
CA GLU A 13 9.24 -18.51 -0.69
C GLU A 13 9.59 -19.91 -0.15
N GLU A 14 10.29 -19.98 0.98
CA GLU A 14 10.64 -21.24 1.65
C GLU A 14 9.39 -22.05 2.06
N ALA A 15 8.35 -21.37 2.57
CA ALA A 15 7.12 -22.01 3.03
C ALA A 15 6.16 -22.39 1.88
N SER A 16 6.12 -21.59 0.81
CA SER A 16 5.21 -21.81 -0.32
C SER A 16 5.81 -22.68 -1.43
N GLY A 17 7.14 -22.81 -1.47
CA GLY A 17 7.87 -23.43 -2.58
C GLY A 17 7.85 -22.61 -3.88
N GLN A 18 7.32 -21.38 -3.85
CA GLN A 18 7.24 -20.49 -5.01
C GLN A 18 8.34 -19.44 -4.98
N LYS A 19 8.71 -18.94 -6.16
CA LYS A 19 9.57 -17.75 -6.27
C LYS A 19 8.70 -16.50 -6.30
N ALA A 20 9.10 -15.49 -5.56
CA ALA A 20 8.32 -14.26 -5.41
C ALA A 20 8.14 -13.50 -6.74
N GLY A 21 9.08 -13.62 -7.68
CA GLY A 21 8.94 -13.02 -9.01
C GLY A 21 8.00 -13.74 -9.97
N GLU A 22 7.61 -14.98 -9.67
CA GLU A 22 6.67 -15.77 -10.47
C GLU A 22 5.27 -15.80 -9.85
N ALA A 23 5.16 -15.43 -8.57
CA ALA A 23 3.93 -15.51 -7.80
C ALA A 23 2.95 -14.37 -8.11
N MET A 24 1.69 -14.73 -8.38
CA MET A 24 0.60 -13.77 -8.54
C MET A 24 0.02 -13.30 -7.20
N GLU A 25 0.16 -14.09 -6.15
CA GLU A 25 -0.37 -13.79 -4.82
C GLU A 25 0.71 -14.03 -3.76
N ILE A 26 0.98 -13.01 -2.95
CA ILE A 26 1.96 -13.07 -1.86
C ILE A 26 1.28 -12.67 -0.55
N LYS A 27 1.41 -13.54 0.46
CA LYS A 27 0.77 -13.39 1.77
C LYS A 27 1.81 -13.25 2.87
N LEU A 28 2.01 -12.02 3.33
CA LEU A 28 2.88 -11.65 4.44
C LEU A 28 2.02 -11.21 5.64
N ILE A 29 1.09 -12.07 6.04
CA ILE A 29 0.09 -11.80 7.08
C ILE A 29 0.64 -12.26 8.43
N GLY A 30 0.57 -11.42 9.46
CA GLY A 30 0.91 -11.83 10.83
C GLY A 30 2.37 -12.24 11.01
N VAL A 31 3.29 -11.61 10.29
CA VAL A 31 4.72 -11.93 10.36
C VAL A 31 5.24 -11.63 11.76
N TYR A 32 6.09 -12.51 12.31
CA TYR A 32 6.70 -12.33 13.62
C TYR A 32 8.25 -12.38 13.55
N PRO A 33 8.97 -11.36 14.07
CA PRO A 33 8.49 -10.04 14.51
C PRO A 33 7.73 -9.27 13.41
N PRO A 34 6.85 -8.30 13.74
CA PRO A 34 6.01 -7.61 12.75
C PRO A 34 6.80 -6.76 11.76
N ILE A 35 6.20 -6.52 10.60
CA ILE A 35 6.71 -5.58 9.60
C ILE A 35 6.23 -4.18 9.99
N GLU A 36 7.16 -3.23 10.13
CA GLU A 36 6.85 -1.84 10.48
C GLU A 36 6.99 -0.87 9.30
N LYS A 37 7.79 -1.23 8.29
CA LYS A 37 8.10 -0.39 7.14
C LYS A 37 7.77 -1.09 5.83
N MET A 38 7.11 -0.35 4.94
CA MET A 38 6.83 -0.80 3.58
C MET A 38 8.05 -0.59 2.67
N GLU A 39 9.16 -1.23 3.04
CA GLU A 39 10.45 -1.16 2.33
C GLU A 39 10.91 -2.57 2.00
N GLY A 40 11.10 -2.84 0.71
CA GLY A 40 11.51 -4.15 0.25
C GLY A 40 11.85 -4.15 -1.23
N PRO A 41 12.34 -5.29 -1.74
CA PRO A 41 12.68 -5.45 -3.14
C PRO A 41 11.42 -5.63 -3.99
N PHE A 42 10.50 -4.66 -3.97
CA PHE A 42 9.22 -4.74 -4.69
C PHE A 42 9.39 -4.87 -6.20
N HIS A 43 10.52 -4.41 -6.75
CA HIS A 43 10.90 -4.63 -8.15
C HIS A 43 11.04 -6.11 -8.53
N LEU A 44 11.19 -7.01 -7.56
CA LEU A 44 11.21 -8.46 -7.80
C LEU A 44 9.79 -9.01 -7.95
N LEU A 45 8.77 -8.32 -7.48
CA LEU A 45 7.37 -8.79 -7.43
C LEU A 45 6.61 -8.41 -8.71
N ILE A 46 7.24 -8.59 -9.87
CA ILE A 46 6.76 -8.10 -11.17
C ILE A 46 5.39 -8.67 -11.58
N ASN A 47 5.08 -9.90 -11.16
CA ASN A 47 3.85 -10.62 -11.49
C ASN A 47 2.80 -10.57 -10.36
N CYS A 48 3.13 -9.93 -9.24
CA CYS A 48 2.25 -9.90 -8.08
C CYS A 48 1.01 -9.04 -8.36
N GLU A 49 -0.15 -9.68 -8.39
CA GLU A 49 -1.45 -9.01 -8.51
C GLU A 49 -2.12 -8.83 -7.15
N LYS A 50 -1.77 -9.66 -6.16
CA LYS A 50 -2.40 -9.67 -4.83
C LYS A 50 -1.34 -9.67 -3.74
N LEU A 51 -1.21 -8.56 -3.03
CA LEU A 51 -0.29 -8.41 -1.91
C LEU A 51 -1.05 -8.27 -0.59
N SER A 52 -0.82 -9.21 0.33
CA SER A 52 -1.37 -9.15 1.69
C SER A 52 -0.29 -8.86 2.71
N LEU A 53 -0.44 -7.74 3.41
CA LEU A 53 0.43 -7.25 4.48
C LEU A 53 -0.38 -7.01 5.77
N SER A 54 -1.53 -7.67 5.90
CA SER A 54 -2.43 -7.47 7.03
C SER A 54 -1.88 -8.03 8.34
N THR A 55 -2.31 -7.48 9.48
CA THR A 55 -1.83 -7.89 10.82
C THR A 55 -0.31 -7.69 10.95
N ASN A 56 0.14 -6.47 10.69
CA ASN A 56 1.53 -6.02 10.90
C ASN A 56 1.49 -4.68 11.66
N MET A 57 2.60 -3.95 11.69
CA MET A 57 2.73 -2.64 12.36
C MET A 57 3.09 -1.53 11.37
N ILE A 58 2.67 -1.64 10.10
CA ILE A 58 3.00 -0.68 9.05
C ILE A 58 2.33 0.66 9.35
N SER A 59 3.09 1.74 9.36
CA SER A 59 2.59 3.09 9.66
C SER A 59 2.48 4.01 8.44
N SER A 60 3.16 3.68 7.34
CA SER A 60 3.13 4.44 6.08
C SER A 60 3.12 3.52 4.85
N ILE A 61 2.44 3.98 3.81
CA ILE A 61 2.43 3.35 2.49
C ILE A 61 3.55 3.99 1.67
N ALA A 62 4.41 3.18 1.04
CA ALA A 62 5.52 3.68 0.25
C ALA A 62 5.95 2.66 -0.82
N ASN A 63 6.66 3.15 -1.83
CA ASN A 63 7.33 2.34 -2.85
C ASN A 63 6.40 1.44 -3.69
N LEU A 64 5.13 1.82 -3.83
CA LEU A 64 4.14 1.07 -4.62
C LEU A 64 4.35 1.19 -6.14
N ASN A 65 5.07 2.21 -6.61
CA ASN A 65 5.40 2.43 -8.03
C ASN A 65 6.14 1.25 -8.70
N ALA A 66 6.72 0.35 -7.90
CA ALA A 66 7.42 -0.83 -8.39
C ALA A 66 6.45 -1.92 -8.93
N PHE A 67 5.17 -1.87 -8.53
CA PHE A 67 4.18 -2.86 -8.93
C PHE A 67 3.48 -2.43 -10.23
N LYS A 68 3.59 -3.25 -11.27
CA LYS A 68 2.97 -2.97 -12.58
C LYS A 68 1.55 -3.52 -12.72
N SER A 69 1.22 -4.54 -11.94
CA SER A 69 -0.01 -5.33 -12.10
C SER A 69 -0.78 -5.54 -10.79
N LEU A 70 -0.48 -4.78 -9.73
CA LEU A 70 -1.11 -4.96 -8.43
C LEU A 70 -2.57 -4.53 -8.45
N LYS A 71 -3.48 -5.50 -8.33
CA LYS A 71 -4.93 -5.30 -8.33
C LYS A 71 -5.52 -5.30 -6.92
N VAL A 72 -4.94 -6.07 -6.00
CA VAL A 72 -5.45 -6.20 -4.63
C VAL A 72 -4.34 -5.92 -3.63
N LEU A 73 -4.56 -4.93 -2.76
CA LEU A 73 -3.67 -4.58 -1.66
C LEU A 73 -4.41 -4.70 -0.33
N SER A 74 -3.93 -5.59 0.53
CA SER A 74 -4.51 -5.81 1.86
C SER A 74 -3.59 -5.35 2.98
N LEU A 75 -3.95 -4.20 3.58
CA LEU A 75 -3.24 -3.52 4.66
C LEU A 75 -4.06 -3.46 5.96
N GLY A 76 -5.07 -4.31 6.12
CA GLY A 76 -5.90 -4.30 7.33
C GLY A 76 -5.10 -4.64 8.59
N ARG A 77 -5.54 -4.13 9.76
CA ARG A 77 -4.85 -4.33 11.05
C ARG A 77 -3.37 -3.90 10.99
N ASN A 78 -3.16 -2.62 10.69
CA ASN A 78 -1.86 -1.95 10.70
C ASN A 78 -2.00 -0.60 11.45
N HIS A 79 -1.00 0.29 11.38
CA HIS A 79 -0.98 1.60 12.03
C HIS A 79 -0.97 2.76 11.02
N ILE A 80 -1.53 2.57 9.83
CA ILE A 80 -1.52 3.57 8.76
C ILE A 80 -2.41 4.75 9.14
N LYS A 81 -1.89 5.97 8.99
CA LYS A 81 -2.60 7.22 9.32
C LYS A 81 -3.07 8.02 8.10
N SER A 82 -2.45 7.80 6.95
CA SER A 82 -2.72 8.51 5.70
C SER A 82 -2.62 7.54 4.53
N LEU A 83 -3.38 7.80 3.46
CA LEU A 83 -3.29 7.07 2.19
C LEU A 83 -2.19 7.60 1.27
N GLN A 84 -1.41 8.59 1.70
CA GLN A 84 -0.26 9.08 0.93
C GLN A 84 0.69 7.92 0.57
N GLY A 85 1.09 7.85 -0.71
CA GLY A 85 1.88 6.76 -1.27
C GLY A 85 1.07 5.72 -2.03
N ILE A 86 -0.28 5.75 -1.96
CA ILE A 86 -1.16 4.84 -2.70
C ILE A 86 -1.21 5.15 -4.19
N GLU A 87 -0.91 6.39 -4.58
CA GLU A 87 -0.92 6.87 -5.97
C GLU A 87 -0.03 6.03 -6.90
N GLY A 88 0.97 5.33 -6.35
CA GLY A 88 1.85 4.46 -7.11
C GLY A 88 1.19 3.29 -7.83
N VAL A 89 -0.04 2.94 -7.43
CA VAL A 89 -0.84 1.85 -8.02
C VAL A 89 -2.25 2.32 -8.38
N SER A 90 -2.51 3.64 -8.47
CA SER A 90 -3.86 4.16 -8.73
C SER A 90 -4.48 3.65 -10.03
N GLU A 91 -3.66 3.39 -11.06
CA GLU A 91 -4.11 2.93 -12.37
C GLU A 91 -4.43 1.42 -12.42
N SER A 92 -3.87 0.63 -11.50
CA SER A 92 -3.99 -0.84 -11.51
C SER A 92 -4.78 -1.43 -10.36
N LEU A 93 -4.93 -0.68 -9.26
CA LEU A 93 -5.55 -1.18 -8.03
C LEU A 93 -7.08 -1.24 -8.15
N GLU A 94 -7.62 -2.44 -8.03
CA GLU A 94 -9.06 -2.72 -8.07
C GLU A 94 -9.67 -2.84 -6.66
N GLN A 95 -8.88 -3.30 -5.67
CA GLN A 95 -9.35 -3.52 -4.30
C GLN A 95 -8.31 -3.09 -3.27
N LEU A 96 -8.74 -2.23 -2.34
CA LEU A 96 -7.95 -1.78 -1.19
C LEU A 96 -8.63 -2.18 0.12
N TRP A 97 -7.96 -3.01 0.91
CA TRP A 97 -8.44 -3.44 2.21
C TRP A 97 -7.64 -2.77 3.32
N ILE A 98 -8.24 -1.84 4.05
CA ILE A 98 -7.52 -1.02 5.04
C ILE A 98 -8.23 -0.89 6.39
N SER A 99 -9.21 -1.76 6.66
CA SER A 99 -9.91 -1.84 7.94
C SER A 99 -8.95 -1.98 9.12
N TYR A 100 -9.29 -1.42 10.28
CA TYR A 100 -8.46 -1.46 11.49
C TYR A 100 -7.08 -0.79 11.30
N ASN A 101 -7.07 0.39 10.68
CA ASN A 101 -5.96 1.33 10.67
C ASN A 101 -6.37 2.61 11.44
N GLN A 102 -5.48 3.60 11.50
CA GLN A 102 -5.69 4.88 12.20
C GLN A 102 -5.83 6.03 11.20
N ILE A 103 -6.52 5.79 10.08
CA ILE A 103 -6.65 6.79 9.01
C ILE A 103 -7.46 7.97 9.54
N GLU A 104 -6.79 9.10 9.67
CA GLU A 104 -7.43 10.35 10.09
C GLU A 104 -8.18 10.96 8.90
N LYS A 105 -9.30 11.65 9.19
CA LYS A 105 -10.07 12.32 8.15
C LYS A 105 -9.18 13.37 7.49
N ALA A 106 -8.91 13.21 6.20
CA ALA A 106 -8.21 14.25 5.44
C ALA A 106 -9.05 15.53 5.53
N GLU A 107 -8.47 16.60 6.09
CA GLU A 107 -9.12 17.91 6.06
C GLU A 107 -9.15 18.39 4.61
N ALA A 108 -10.33 18.36 4.00
CA ALA A 108 -10.54 18.90 2.68
C ALA A 108 -10.30 20.41 2.74
N HIS A 109 -9.12 20.85 2.30
CA HIS A 109 -8.85 22.26 2.08
C HIS A 109 -9.57 22.65 0.78
N THR A 110 -10.87 22.90 0.85
CA THR A 110 -11.61 23.54 -0.24
C THR A 110 -11.05 24.94 -0.41
N LYS A 111 -10.10 25.11 -1.33
CA LYS A 111 -9.83 26.44 -1.91
C LYS A 111 -11.08 26.80 -2.69
N SER A 112 -11.95 27.61 -2.08
CA SER A 112 -13.00 28.32 -2.79
C SER A 112 -12.34 29.21 -3.85
N THR A 113 -12.35 28.75 -5.10
CA THR A 113 -12.12 29.63 -6.24
C THR A 113 -13.32 30.56 -6.33
N GLU A 114 -13.21 31.76 -5.77
CA GLU A 114 -14.13 32.84 -6.09
C GLU A 114 -14.06 33.08 -7.61
N ALA A 115 -15.20 32.97 -8.29
CA ALA A 115 -15.31 33.31 -9.70
C ALA A 115 -15.00 34.81 -9.88
N PRO A 116 -14.26 35.24 -10.91
CA PRO A 116 -14.08 36.65 -11.18
C PRO A 116 -15.44 37.28 -11.48
N SER A 117 -15.84 38.23 -10.63
CA SER A 117 -17.03 39.06 -10.81
C SER A 117 -16.90 39.89 -12.09
N ALA A 118 -17.45 39.37 -13.19
CA ALA A 118 -17.71 40.15 -14.39
C ALA A 118 -19.09 40.83 -14.26
N LEU A 119 -19.14 42.09 -14.71
CA LEU A 119 -20.33 42.88 -15.07
C LEU A 119 -21.10 43.57 -13.92
N HIS A 120 -20.68 44.80 -13.62
CA HIS A 120 -21.51 46.01 -13.77
C HIS A 120 -20.64 46.96 -14.60
N GLY A 121 -21.01 47.55 -15.73
CA GLY A 121 -22.32 47.94 -16.23
C GLY A 121 -22.26 49.45 -16.50
N ALA A 122 -22.46 49.82 -17.77
CA ALA A 122 -22.63 51.17 -18.33
C ALA A 122 -21.39 52.08 -18.47
#